data_AF-M0NAS1-F1
#
_entry.id   AF-M0NAS1-F1
#
_cell.length_a   1.000
_cell.length_b   1.000
_cell.length_c   1.000
_cell.angle_alpha   90.00
_cell.angle_beta   90.00
_cell.angle_gamma   90.00
#
_symmetry.space_group_name_H-M   'P 1'
#
loop_
_entity.id
_entity.type
_entity.pdbx_description
1 polymer ?
#
loop_
_entity_poly.entity_id
_entity_poly.type
_entity_poly.pdbx_seq_one_letter_code
_entity_poly.pdbx_strand_id
1 'polypeptide(L)'
;MPNEDDRFGDVADQLKQTEETEVEEDESIVVEDEAQSTPDAPDEKIEEKSEFSQEQVESNEEEPEGGPAFPFDATDMHGFYVREETWSRIIRMRSSVTAACSLFDVQEFEGREFQDACLRVIANHGEEVAHQILRERGIEPDEKRVQEVVEMLSNQAESD
;
A
#
# COMPACT_ATOMS: atom_id res chain seq x y z
N MET A 1 -6.77 -30.71 30.48
CA MET A 1 -6.01 -29.59 29.87
C MET A 1 -4.89 -30.22 29.08
N PRO A 2 -4.56 -29.75 27.85
CA PRO A 2 -3.39 -30.20 27.12
C PRO A 2 -2.09 -29.75 27.82
N ASN A 3 -1.00 -30.48 27.60
CA ASN A 3 0.27 -30.31 28.33
C ASN A 3 1.00 -29.03 27.93
N GLU A 4 1.85 -28.52 28.83
CA GLU A 4 2.57 -27.25 28.65
C GLU A 4 4.07 -27.42 28.31
N ASP A 5 4.58 -28.66 28.28
CA ASP A 5 6.01 -28.96 28.28
C ASP A 5 6.73 -28.78 26.92
N ASP A 6 6.02 -28.81 25.79
CA ASP A 6 6.64 -28.84 24.44
C ASP A 6 6.91 -27.45 23.81
N ARG A 7 6.90 -26.36 24.59
CA ARG A 7 6.97 -24.98 24.04
C ARG A 7 8.38 -24.46 23.68
N PHE A 8 9.45 -25.11 24.13
CA PHE A 8 10.82 -24.55 24.04
C PHE A 8 11.94 -25.57 23.72
N GLY A 9 11.61 -26.81 23.32
CA GLY A 9 12.59 -27.91 23.20
C GLY A 9 13.65 -27.75 22.09
N ASP A 10 13.36 -27.03 21.01
CA ASP A 10 14.11 -27.11 19.74
C ASP A 10 15.15 -25.97 19.54
N VAL A 11 15.15 -24.96 20.42
CA VAL A 11 16.05 -23.79 20.30
C VAL A 11 17.49 -24.11 20.73
N ALA A 12 17.66 -25.12 21.60
CA ALA A 12 18.95 -25.46 22.19
C ALA A 12 19.91 -26.22 21.25
N ASP A 13 19.38 -26.85 20.18
CA ASP A 13 20.18 -27.65 19.26
C ASP A 13 20.60 -26.89 17.99
N GLN A 14 19.87 -25.85 17.58
CA GLN A 14 20.29 -24.97 16.47
C GLN A 14 21.55 -24.15 16.81
N LEU A 15 21.76 -23.79 18.09
CA LEU A 15 22.92 -23.02 18.54
C LEU A 15 24.24 -23.81 18.55
N LYS A 16 24.21 -25.14 18.46
CA LYS A 16 25.43 -25.97 18.49
C LYS A 16 26.06 -26.20 17.11
N GLN A 17 25.32 -25.98 16.02
CA GLN A 17 25.86 -26.17 14.66
C GLN A 17 26.79 -25.05 14.19
N THR A 18 26.93 -23.96 14.95
CA THR A 18 27.80 -22.82 14.63
C THR A 18 29.18 -22.86 15.30
N GLU A 19 29.54 -23.91 16.05
CA GLU A 19 30.71 -23.90 16.96
C GLU A 19 31.86 -24.88 16.63
N GLU A 20 31.86 -25.60 15.49
CA GLU A 20 32.98 -26.48 15.12
C GLU A 20 33.38 -26.39 13.63
N THR A 21 34.24 -25.41 13.28
CA THR A 21 35.47 -25.56 12.45
C THR A 21 36.13 -24.17 12.21
N GLU A 22 37.22 -23.89 12.93
CA GLU A 22 38.23 -22.87 12.59
C GLU A 22 39.59 -23.56 12.29
N VAL A 23 40.63 -22.75 11.98
CA VAL A 23 42.07 -23.06 11.69
C VAL A 23 42.35 -23.41 10.21
N GLU A 24 43.22 -22.72 9.44
CA GLU A 24 44.16 -21.60 9.75
C GLU A 24 44.34 -20.62 8.54
N GLU A 25 45.55 -20.09 8.26
CA GLU A 25 45.87 -18.88 7.47
C GLU A 25 46.66 -19.07 6.13
N ASP A 26 46.52 -18.07 5.24
CA ASP A 26 47.49 -17.42 4.30
C ASP A 26 48.00 -18.05 2.95
N GLU A 27 48.41 -17.11 2.08
CA GLU A 27 49.14 -17.12 0.80
C GLU A 27 48.42 -17.41 -0.56
N SER A 28 48.29 -16.32 -1.33
CA SER A 28 48.66 -16.17 -2.76
C SER A 28 47.61 -16.33 -3.91
N ILE A 29 47.23 -15.17 -4.45
CA ILE A 29 47.45 -14.72 -5.86
C ILE A 29 46.57 -15.23 -7.04
N VAL A 30 46.38 -14.32 -8.02
CA VAL A 30 45.84 -14.44 -9.40
C VAL A 30 44.35 -14.15 -9.66
N VAL A 31 44.20 -13.40 -10.76
CA VAL A 31 43.08 -12.69 -11.41
C VAL A 31 42.21 -13.60 -12.30
N GLU A 32 41.05 -13.08 -12.72
CA GLU A 32 40.31 -13.38 -13.98
C GLU A 32 39.64 -14.76 -14.17
N ASP A 33 38.31 -14.78 -14.38
CA ASP A 33 37.63 -14.89 -15.70
C ASP A 33 36.19 -15.48 -15.57
N GLU A 34 35.37 -15.35 -16.61
CA GLU A 34 33.93 -15.67 -16.64
C GLU A 34 33.57 -17.17 -16.54
N ALA A 35 32.42 -17.50 -15.93
CA ALA A 35 31.37 -18.29 -16.61
C ALA A 35 30.05 -18.42 -15.82
N GLN A 36 28.95 -18.24 -16.57
CA GLN A 36 27.53 -18.48 -16.29
C GLN A 36 27.14 -19.52 -15.21
N SER A 37 26.14 -19.17 -14.37
CA SER A 37 24.98 -20.03 -14.11
C SER A 37 23.79 -19.25 -13.53
N THR A 38 22.67 -19.23 -14.25
CA THR A 38 21.32 -19.00 -13.69
C THR A 38 20.84 -20.29 -13.01
N PRO A 39 20.15 -20.20 -11.87
CA PRO A 39 18.73 -20.61 -11.92
C PRO A 39 17.77 -19.80 -11.04
N ASP A 40 16.49 -19.96 -11.37
CA ASP A 40 15.25 -19.73 -10.60
C ASP A 40 15.04 -18.42 -9.81
N ALA A 41 14.03 -17.68 -10.28
CA ALA A 41 13.26 -16.76 -9.46
C ALA A 41 12.35 -17.55 -8.49
N PRO A 42 12.16 -17.08 -7.24
CA PRO A 42 11.10 -17.60 -6.39
C PRO A 42 9.73 -17.10 -6.88
N ASP A 43 8.85 -18.04 -7.18
CA ASP A 43 7.44 -17.82 -7.51
C ASP A 43 6.69 -17.38 -6.24
N GLU A 44 6.53 -16.06 -6.02
CA GLU A 44 5.74 -15.53 -4.92
C GLU A 44 4.25 -15.77 -5.17
N LYS A 45 3.81 -16.95 -4.72
CA LYS A 45 2.43 -17.40 -4.68
C LYS A 45 1.59 -16.51 -3.77
N ILE A 46 1.05 -15.42 -4.33
CA ILE A 46 0.07 -14.55 -3.67
C ILE A 46 -1.21 -15.37 -3.42
N GLU A 47 -1.51 -15.66 -2.15
CA GLU A 47 -2.79 -16.29 -1.77
C GLU A 47 -3.91 -15.24 -1.78
N GLU A 48 -4.54 -15.07 -2.95
CA GLU A 48 -5.83 -14.39 -3.03
C GLU A 48 -6.88 -15.16 -2.21
N LYS A 49 -7.18 -14.66 -1.00
CA LYS A 49 -8.51 -14.83 -0.41
C LYS A 49 -9.01 -13.61 0.34
N SER A 50 -9.69 -12.73 -0.39
CA SER A 50 -10.68 -11.82 0.17
C SER A 50 -11.96 -11.92 -0.66
N GLU A 51 -12.86 -12.82 -0.27
CA GLU A 51 -14.23 -12.86 -0.79
C GLU A 51 -14.99 -11.63 -0.25
N PHE A 52 -14.85 -10.49 -0.92
CA PHE A 52 -15.58 -9.28 -0.55
C PHE A 52 -17.03 -9.37 -1.04
N SER A 53 -17.86 -10.07 -0.26
CA SER A 53 -19.31 -10.16 -0.50
C SER A 53 -19.97 -8.82 -0.21
N GLN A 54 -20.30 -8.07 -1.26
CA GLN A 54 -21.12 -6.86 -1.15
C GLN A 54 -22.58 -7.24 -0.91
N GLU A 55 -22.93 -7.54 0.35
CA GLU A 55 -24.33 -7.53 0.78
C GLU A 55 -24.78 -6.07 0.93
N GLN A 56 -25.55 -5.62 -0.06
CA GLN A 56 -26.18 -4.30 -0.09
C GLN A 56 -27.30 -4.26 0.95
N VAL A 57 -26.99 -3.78 2.16
CA VAL A 57 -27.95 -3.70 3.26
C VAL A 57 -28.96 -2.58 2.97
N GLU A 58 -30.20 -2.94 2.62
CA GLU A 58 -31.31 -1.99 2.60
C GLU A 58 -31.56 -1.48 4.03
N SER A 59 -31.40 -0.16 4.23
CA SER A 59 -31.58 0.47 5.53
C SER A 59 -33.05 0.50 5.93
N ASN A 60 -33.49 -0.52 6.66
CA ASN A 60 -34.78 -0.52 7.35
C ASN A 60 -34.59 0.08 8.76
N GLU A 61 -35.00 1.33 8.94
CA GLU A 61 -34.92 2.05 10.21
C GLU A 61 -35.90 1.45 11.25
N GLU A 62 -35.43 0.58 12.14
CA GLU A 62 -35.89 0.44 13.54
C GLU A 62 -35.13 -0.69 14.28
N GLU A 63 -33.99 -0.40 14.92
CA GLU A 63 -33.53 -1.16 16.11
C GLU A 63 -32.67 -0.29 17.05
N PRO A 64 -33.17 0.00 18.26
CA PRO A 64 -32.32 0.34 19.39
C PRO A 64 -32.64 -0.53 20.61
N GLU A 65 -31.80 -1.55 20.89
CA GLU A 65 -31.42 -2.01 22.26
C GLU A 65 -30.51 -3.26 22.19
N GLY A 66 -29.27 -3.08 21.69
CA GLY A 66 -28.30 -4.19 21.61
C GLY A 66 -26.87 -3.83 21.18
N GLY A 67 -26.58 -2.53 20.98
CA GLY A 67 -25.25 -2.08 20.57
C GLY A 67 -24.18 -2.23 21.67
N PRO A 68 -22.88 -2.23 21.30
CA PRO A 68 -21.80 -2.10 22.28
C PRO A 68 -21.98 -0.84 23.13
N ALA A 69 -21.47 -0.87 24.37
CA ALA A 69 -21.60 0.23 25.34
C ALA A 69 -21.06 1.59 24.84
N PHE A 70 -20.23 1.56 23.79
CA PHE A 70 -19.88 2.69 22.95
C PHE A 70 -20.25 2.31 21.51
N PRO A 71 -21.31 2.91 20.91
CA PRO A 71 -21.59 2.71 19.50
C PRO A 71 -20.45 3.32 18.66
N PHE A 72 -20.12 2.67 17.56
CA PHE A 72 -19.22 3.23 16.55
C PHE A 72 -20.06 3.99 15.52
N ASP A 73 -19.51 5.09 15.00
CA ASP A 73 -20.09 5.77 13.84
C ASP A 73 -20.04 4.85 12.61
N ALA A 74 -21.08 4.89 11.79
CA ALA A 74 -21.11 4.17 10.53
C ALA A 74 -19.96 4.68 9.62
N THR A 75 -19.21 3.75 9.04
CA THR A 75 -18.11 4.07 8.10
C THR A 75 -18.38 3.35 6.78
N ASP A 76 -18.61 4.11 5.72
CA ASP A 76 -18.75 3.58 4.37
C ASP A 76 -17.40 3.11 3.82
N MET A 77 -17.40 1.95 3.15
CA MET A 77 -16.20 1.43 2.53
C MET A 77 -16.17 1.77 1.03
N HIS A 78 -15.18 2.59 0.63
CA HIS A 78 -14.95 2.94 -0.77
C HIS A 78 -13.73 2.18 -1.33
N GLY A 79 -13.92 1.47 -2.44
CA GLY A 79 -12.87 0.73 -3.14
C GLY A 79 -12.66 1.25 -4.55
N PHE A 80 -11.41 1.23 -5.03
CA PHE A 80 -11.03 1.63 -6.39
C PHE A 80 -10.53 0.43 -7.20
N TYR A 81 -11.00 0.29 -8.44
CA TYR A 81 -10.43 -0.65 -9.40
C TYR A 81 -9.32 0.06 -10.19
N VAL A 82 -8.07 -0.21 -9.80
CA VAL A 82 -6.88 0.45 -10.35
C VAL A 82 -6.06 -0.57 -11.15
N ARG A 83 -5.44 -0.12 -12.25
CA ARG A 83 -4.49 -0.94 -13.01
C ARG A 83 -3.23 -1.19 -12.19
N GLU A 84 -2.64 -2.37 -12.31
CA GLU A 84 -1.45 -2.75 -11.53
C GLU A 84 -0.28 -1.77 -11.73
N GLU A 85 -0.05 -1.28 -12.95
CA GLU A 85 1.03 -0.32 -13.22
C GLU A 85 0.83 1.01 -12.50
N THR A 86 -0.42 1.40 -12.24
CA THR A 86 -0.77 2.60 -11.47
C THR A 86 -0.68 2.35 -9.97
N TRP A 87 -1.12 1.17 -9.50
CA TRP A 87 -1.02 0.78 -8.09
C TRP A 87 0.45 0.67 -7.63
N SER A 88 1.27 -0.04 -8.40
CA SER A 88 2.72 -0.13 -8.21
C SER A 88 3.42 1.25 -8.18
N ARG A 89 2.95 2.24 -8.95
CA ARG A 89 3.46 3.62 -8.89
C ARG A 89 3.10 4.32 -7.59
N ILE A 90 1.88 4.13 -7.06
CA ILE A 90 1.43 4.69 -5.78
C ILE A 90 2.24 4.08 -4.63
N ILE A 91 2.47 2.77 -4.63
CA ILE A 91 3.32 2.09 -3.64
C ILE A 91 4.75 2.67 -3.67
N ARG A 92 5.35 2.81 -4.86
CA ARG A 92 6.69 3.43 -5.00
C ARG A 92 6.72 4.89 -4.52
N MET A 93 5.66 5.65 -4.80
CA MET A 93 5.52 7.03 -4.35
C MET A 93 5.49 7.12 -2.82
N ARG A 94 4.87 6.16 -2.12
CA ARG A 94 4.86 6.12 -0.64
C ARG A 94 6.27 6.22 -0.06
N SER A 95 7.24 5.44 -0.57
CA SER A 95 8.63 5.51 -0.10
C SER A 95 9.27 6.89 -0.31
N SER A 96 8.97 7.56 -1.43
CA SER A 96 9.45 8.93 -1.68
C SER A 96 8.78 9.96 -0.76
N VAL A 97 7.48 9.81 -0.46
CA VAL A 97 6.75 10.65 0.49
C VAL A 97 7.30 10.44 1.91
N THR A 98 7.50 9.20 2.35
CA THR A 98 8.13 8.90 3.65
C THR A 98 9.52 9.53 3.78
N ALA A 99 10.35 9.44 2.75
CA ALA A 99 11.66 10.09 2.73
C ALA A 99 11.57 11.63 2.75
N ALA A 100 10.54 12.23 2.14
CA ALA A 100 10.33 13.68 2.22
C ALA A 100 9.83 14.11 3.60
N CYS A 101 8.87 13.37 4.19
CA CYS A 101 8.33 13.61 5.52
C CYS A 101 9.40 13.50 6.63
N SER A 102 10.34 12.57 6.51
CA SER A 102 11.40 12.39 7.50
C SER A 102 12.38 13.57 7.59
N LEU A 103 12.49 14.39 6.54
CA LEU A 103 13.25 15.66 6.56
C LEU A 103 12.58 16.75 7.42
N PHE A 104 11.33 16.54 7.83
CA PHE A 104 10.54 17.42 8.70
C PHE A 104 10.15 16.73 10.01
N ASP A 105 10.98 15.80 10.49
CA ASP A 105 10.82 15.01 11.72
C ASP A 105 9.57 14.10 11.78
N VAL A 106 8.85 13.92 10.66
CA VAL A 106 7.74 12.95 10.53
C VAL A 106 8.30 11.62 10.03
N GLN A 107 8.70 10.76 10.95
CA GLN A 107 9.38 9.49 10.65
C GLN A 107 8.45 8.44 10.02
N GLU A 108 7.22 8.31 10.53
CA GLU A 108 6.23 7.32 10.11
C GLU A 108 4.83 7.95 10.05
N PHE A 109 3.95 7.36 9.23
CA PHE A 109 2.52 7.68 9.13
C PHE A 109 1.74 6.40 8.84
N GLU A 110 0.49 6.33 9.30
CA GLU A 110 -0.36 5.16 9.07
C GLU A 110 -0.76 5.03 7.59
N GLY A 111 -1.14 3.80 7.20
CA GLY A 111 -1.65 3.54 5.85
C GLY A 111 -2.90 4.37 5.51
N ARG A 112 -3.76 4.62 6.52
CA ARG A 112 -4.96 5.47 6.39
C ARG A 112 -4.60 6.94 6.16
N GLU A 113 -3.63 7.48 6.91
CA GLU A 113 -3.18 8.87 6.76
C GLU A 113 -2.59 9.12 5.37
N PHE A 114 -1.80 8.18 4.85
CA PHE A 114 -1.29 8.25 3.48
C PHE A 114 -2.41 8.25 2.43
N GLN A 115 -3.41 7.37 2.59
CA GLN A 115 -4.54 7.26 1.67
C GLN A 115 -5.41 8.51 1.69
N ASP A 116 -5.78 9.01 2.88
CA ASP A 116 -6.53 10.26 3.08
C ASP A 116 -5.76 11.47 2.49
N ALA A 117 -4.46 11.58 2.75
CA ALA A 117 -3.63 12.62 2.13
C ALA A 117 -3.62 12.56 0.60
N CYS A 118 -3.50 11.36 0.01
CA CYS A 118 -3.59 11.18 -1.44
C CYS A 118 -4.96 11.60 -1.99
N LEU A 119 -6.05 11.20 -1.34
CA LEU A 119 -7.41 11.55 -1.75
C LEU A 119 -7.69 13.05 -1.62
N ARG A 120 -7.21 13.71 -0.55
CA ARG A 120 -7.28 15.17 -0.40
C ARG A 120 -6.49 15.92 -1.46
N VAL A 121 -5.30 15.44 -1.84
CA VAL A 121 -4.56 16.02 -2.97
C VAL A 121 -5.37 15.89 -4.25
N ILE A 122 -5.87 14.69 -4.57
CA ILE A 122 -6.68 14.44 -5.78
C ILE A 122 -7.94 15.32 -5.83
N ALA A 123 -8.65 15.48 -4.70
CA ALA A 123 -9.84 16.30 -4.61
C ALA A 123 -9.59 17.79 -4.95
N ASN A 124 -8.39 18.30 -4.67
CA ASN A 124 -7.99 19.67 -4.97
C ASN A 124 -7.31 19.84 -6.36
N HIS A 125 -7.08 18.75 -7.11
CA HIS A 125 -6.36 18.74 -8.39
C HIS A 125 -7.25 18.10 -9.49
N GLY A 126 -8.51 18.54 -9.56
CA GLY A 126 -9.51 18.00 -10.50
C GLY A 126 -9.17 18.27 -11.98
N GLU A 127 -8.38 19.31 -12.24
CA GLU A 127 -7.93 19.70 -13.57
C GLU A 127 -6.86 18.74 -14.10
N GLU A 128 -5.90 18.34 -13.27
CA GLU A 128 -4.92 17.29 -13.58
C GLU A 128 -5.60 15.95 -13.85
N VAL A 129 -6.65 15.61 -13.10
CA VAL A 129 -7.47 14.41 -13.34
C VAL A 129 -8.17 14.50 -14.71
N ALA A 130 -8.81 15.63 -15.01
CA ALA A 130 -9.45 15.84 -16.32
C ALA A 130 -8.44 15.80 -17.48
N HIS A 131 -7.26 16.42 -17.31
CA HIS A 131 -6.16 16.38 -18.27
C HIS A 131 -5.66 14.95 -18.51
N GLN A 132 -5.50 14.14 -17.46
CA GLN A 132 -5.08 12.75 -17.58
C GLN A 132 -6.09 11.93 -18.38
N ILE A 133 -7.39 12.05 -18.08
CA ILE A 133 -8.46 11.33 -18.78
C ILE A 133 -8.54 11.73 -20.26
N LEU A 134 -8.40 13.03 -20.57
CA LEU A 134 -8.42 13.51 -21.96
C LEU A 134 -7.21 12.99 -22.75
N ARG A 135 -6.01 13.05 -22.17
CA ARG A 135 -4.77 12.53 -22.78
C ARG A 135 -4.84 11.02 -23.03
N GLU A 136 -5.38 10.23 -22.09
CA GLU A 136 -5.59 8.79 -22.27
C GLU A 136 -6.59 8.46 -23.38
N ARG A 137 -7.51 9.37 -23.70
CA ARG A 137 -8.44 9.26 -24.84
C ARG A 137 -7.87 9.82 -26.15
N GLY A 138 -6.62 10.28 -26.16
CA GLY A 138 -5.99 10.89 -27.33
C GLY A 138 -6.54 12.28 -27.68
N ILE A 139 -7.16 12.95 -26.72
CA ILE A 139 -7.67 14.32 -26.86
C ILE A 139 -6.66 15.27 -26.25
N GLU A 140 -6.16 16.24 -27.03
CA GLU A 140 -5.30 17.31 -26.52
C GLU A 140 -6.16 18.29 -25.70
N PRO A 141 -5.90 18.46 -24.38
CA PRO A 141 -6.70 19.34 -23.55
C PRO A 141 -6.35 20.81 -23.79
N ASP A 142 -7.37 21.65 -23.98
CA ASP A 142 -7.24 23.09 -23.82
C ASP A 142 -7.26 23.41 -22.31
N GLU A 143 -6.08 23.59 -21.74
CA GLU A 143 -5.86 23.76 -20.29
C GLU A 143 -6.75 24.85 -19.68
N LYS A 144 -6.93 25.97 -20.41
CA LYS A 144 -7.76 27.09 -19.94
C LYS A 144 -9.23 26.73 -19.84
N ARG A 145 -9.72 25.96 -20.83
CA ARG A 145 -11.11 25.52 -20.88
C ARG A 145 -11.40 24.43 -19.86
N VAL A 146 -10.42 23.58 -19.58
CA VAL A 146 -10.54 22.57 -18.50
C VAL A 146 -10.61 23.27 -17.14
N GLN A 147 -9.70 24.22 -16.88
CA GLN A 147 -9.74 25.04 -15.66
C GLN A 147 -11.09 25.76 -15.48
N GLU A 148 -11.53 26.51 -16.49
CA GLU A 148 -12.81 27.26 -16.43
C GLU A 148 -14.00 26.36 -16.08
N VAL A 149 -14.05 25.14 -16.63
CA VAL A 149 -15.14 24.18 -16.37
C VAL A 149 -15.01 23.56 -14.98
N VAL A 150 -13.82 23.20 -14.52
CA VAL A 150 -13.62 22.62 -13.18
C VAL A 150 -13.90 23.66 -12.10
N GLU A 151 -13.32 24.86 -12.21
CA GLU A 151 -13.52 25.98 -11.28
C GLU A 151 -15.00 26.38 -11.18
N MET A 152 -15.73 26.42 -12.30
CA MET A 152 -17.17 26.72 -12.29
C MET A 152 -17.97 25.67 -11.51
N LEU A 153 -17.59 24.39 -11.58
CA LEU A 153 -18.30 23.29 -10.92
C LEU A 153 -17.90 23.14 -9.44
N SER A 154 -16.63 23.37 -9.07
CA SER A 154 -16.21 23.36 -7.67
C SER A 154 -16.84 24.53 -6.89
N ASN A 155 -16.86 25.73 -7.47
CA ASN A 155 -17.52 26.90 -6.84
C ASN A 155 -19.04 26.71 -6.67
N GLN A 156 -19.69 25.90 -7.52
CA GLN A 156 -21.09 25.52 -7.34
C GLN A 156 -21.26 24.56 -6.15
N ALA A 157 -20.38 23.56 -6.01
CA ALA A 157 -20.42 22.60 -4.90
C ALA A 157 -20.11 23.21 -3.52
N GLU A 158 -19.42 24.36 -3.47
CA GLU A 158 -19.20 25.13 -2.23
C GLU A 158 -20.36 26.09 -1.86
N SER A 159 -21.34 26.25 -2.75
CA SER A 159 -22.45 27.21 -2.60
C SER A 159 -23.78 26.61 -2.14
N ASP A 160 -23.88 25.27 -2.06
CA ASP A 160 -25.03 24.48 -1.58
C ASP A 160 -24.84 24.02 -0.11
#